data_AF-A0A7J4DVW8-F1
#
_entry.id   AF-A0A7J4DVW8-F1
#
_cell.length_a   1.000
_cell.length_b   1.000
_cell.length_c   1.000
_cell.angle_alpha   90.00
_cell.angle_beta   90.00
_cell.angle_gamma   90.00
#
_symmetry.space_group_name_H-M   'P 1'
#
loop_
_entity.id
_entity.type
_entity.pdbx_description
1 polymer ?
#
loop_
_entity_poly.entity_id
_entity_poly.type
_entity_poly.pdbx_seq_one_letter_code
_entity_poly.pdbx_strand_id
1 'polypeptide(L)'
;HDGDWAPSWHGYLVDPSIPAVCIANLVVGPEVCENAIKALRKAEGNIVDRLVAALEAAHRAGGDRRGDKSAALLVVGHTNHLPYYDRVVDLRVDFAKDPIRKLRKLYEEWMKP
;
A
#
# COMPACT_ATOMS: atom_id res chain seq x y z
N HIS A 1 -14.72 -9.29 5.37
CA HIS A 1 -14.69 -10.69 4.89
C HIS A 1 -13.30 -10.95 4.32
N ASP A 2 -12.62 -11.96 4.82
CA ASP A 2 -11.21 -12.29 4.54
C ASP A 2 -11.00 -13.72 4.01
N GLY A 3 -12.05 -14.56 4.05
CA GLY A 3 -12.17 -15.81 3.29
C GLY A 3 -11.43 -17.01 3.88
N ASP A 4 -12.15 -18.10 4.13
CA ASP A 4 -11.67 -19.28 4.90
C ASP A 4 -10.63 -20.15 4.20
N TRP A 5 -10.32 -19.88 2.92
CA TRP A 5 -9.44 -20.72 2.09
C TRP A 5 -7.99 -20.22 2.05
N ALA A 6 -7.67 -19.16 2.78
CA ALA A 6 -6.31 -18.65 2.82
C ALA A 6 -5.42 -19.60 3.66
N PRO A 7 -4.31 -20.12 3.10
CA PRO A 7 -3.54 -21.23 3.69
C PRO A 7 -2.65 -20.83 4.88
N SER A 8 -2.70 -19.59 5.34
CA SER A 8 -1.86 -19.00 6.41
C SER A 8 -2.59 -17.84 7.08
N TRP A 9 -1.89 -16.95 7.79
CA TRP A 9 -2.54 -15.74 8.32
C TRP A 9 -3.21 -14.94 7.20
N HIS A 10 -4.46 -14.60 7.45
CA HIS A 10 -5.29 -13.69 6.69
C HIS A 10 -6.10 -12.87 7.69
N GLY A 11 -6.50 -11.68 7.26
CA GLY A 11 -7.32 -10.83 8.10
C GLY A 11 -7.21 -9.38 7.72
N TYR A 12 -7.57 -8.55 8.67
CA TYR A 12 -7.54 -7.11 8.53
C TYR A 12 -7.24 -6.45 9.86
N LEU A 13 -6.74 -5.22 9.78
CA LEU A 13 -6.53 -4.35 10.92
C LEU A 13 -7.19 -3.01 10.60
N VAL A 14 -8.14 -2.59 11.42
CA VAL A 14 -8.73 -1.24 11.40
C VAL A 14 -8.01 -0.40 12.45
N ASP A 15 -7.46 0.73 12.05
CA ASP A 15 -6.89 1.68 13.01
C ASP A 15 -8.01 2.57 13.56
N PRO A 16 -8.22 2.66 14.89
CA PRO A 16 -9.26 3.52 15.45
C PRO A 16 -8.88 5.01 15.49
N SER A 17 -7.61 5.36 15.28
CA SER A 17 -7.08 6.73 15.37
C SER A 17 -7.01 7.45 14.01
N ILE A 18 -7.09 6.71 12.90
CA ILE A 18 -7.09 7.25 11.54
C ILE A 18 -8.08 6.47 10.66
N PRO A 19 -8.65 7.05 9.60
CA PRO A 19 -9.56 6.34 8.70
C PRO A 19 -8.81 5.38 7.79
N ALA A 20 -8.22 4.32 8.35
CA ALA A 20 -7.40 3.35 7.63
C ALA A 20 -7.75 1.91 8.02
N VAL A 21 -7.76 1.05 7.00
CA VAL A 21 -7.82 -0.39 7.15
C VAL A 21 -6.70 -1.02 6.32
N CYS A 22 -5.98 -1.98 6.90
CA CYS A 22 -5.12 -2.88 6.16
C CYS A 22 -5.82 -4.23 6.06
N ILE A 23 -5.84 -4.82 4.88
CA ILE A 23 -6.39 -6.15 4.63
C ILE A 23 -5.31 -6.95 3.93
N ALA A 24 -5.08 -8.18 4.37
CA ALA A 24 -4.05 -9.03 3.80
C ALA A 24 -4.42 -10.50 3.87
N ASN A 25 -3.98 -11.25 2.86
CA ASN A 25 -4.10 -12.69 2.76
C ASN A 25 -2.81 -13.26 2.15
N LEU A 26 -2.53 -14.54 2.42
CA LEU A 26 -1.31 -15.22 1.93
C LEU A 26 -0.01 -14.46 2.29
N VAL A 27 -0.03 -13.71 3.39
CA VAL A 27 1.14 -13.01 3.90
C VAL A 27 1.84 -13.86 4.97
N VAL A 28 3.06 -13.46 5.31
CA VAL A 28 3.89 -14.21 6.28
C VAL A 28 3.37 -14.15 7.73
N GLY A 29 2.61 -13.12 8.10
CA GLY A 29 2.09 -12.93 9.45
C GLY A 29 1.32 -11.62 9.65
N PRO A 30 0.70 -11.41 10.83
CA PRO A 30 -0.05 -10.20 11.16
C PRO A 30 0.81 -8.92 11.14
N GLU A 31 2.11 -9.05 11.35
CA GLU A 31 3.08 -7.95 11.39
C GLU A 31 3.08 -7.17 10.07
N VAL A 32 2.66 -7.77 8.97
CA VAL A 32 2.50 -7.08 7.68
C VAL A 32 1.51 -5.93 7.80
N CYS A 33 0.32 -6.18 8.36
CA CYS A 33 -0.68 -5.12 8.53
C CYS A 33 -0.35 -4.19 9.71
N GLU A 34 0.17 -4.72 10.82
CA GLU A 34 0.56 -3.92 11.97
C GLU A 34 1.64 -2.89 11.61
N ASN A 35 2.66 -3.32 10.85
CA ASN A 35 3.73 -2.43 10.42
C ASN A 35 3.27 -1.44 9.34
N ALA A 36 2.40 -1.87 8.41
CA ALA A 36 1.81 -0.96 7.41
C ALA A 36 1.06 0.20 8.08
N ILE A 37 0.16 -0.12 9.01
CA ILE A 37 -0.67 0.87 9.72
C ILE A 37 0.19 1.77 10.62
N LYS A 38 1.15 1.18 11.34
CA LYS A 38 2.10 1.93 12.15
C LYS A 38 2.92 2.92 11.32
N ALA A 39 3.37 2.52 10.13
CA ALA A 39 4.11 3.39 9.22
C ALA A 39 3.21 4.47 8.61
N LEU A 40 2.00 4.13 8.15
CA LEU A 40 1.01 5.08 7.64
C LEU A 40 0.72 6.20 8.65
N ARG A 41 0.61 5.85 9.93
CA ARG A 41 0.33 6.80 11.02
C ARG A 41 1.52 7.71 11.34
N LYS A 42 2.74 7.18 11.27
CA LYS A 42 3.97 7.90 11.67
C LYS A 42 4.62 8.69 10.53
N ALA A 43 4.37 8.30 9.28
CA ALA A 43 4.96 8.96 8.13
C ALA A 43 4.44 10.40 8.01
N GLU A 44 5.35 11.29 7.66
CA GLU A 44 5.07 12.68 7.33
C GLU A 44 4.82 12.82 5.81
N GLY A 45 4.42 14.02 5.38
CA GLY A 45 4.12 14.31 3.98
C GLY A 45 2.65 14.10 3.62
N ASN A 46 2.37 14.02 2.32
CA ASN A 46 1.02 13.85 1.81
C ASN A 46 0.53 12.40 1.98
N ILE A 47 -0.73 12.12 1.66
CA ILE A 47 -1.29 10.77 1.81
C ILE A 47 -0.56 9.73 0.97
N VAL A 48 -0.03 10.09 -0.21
CA VAL A 48 0.70 9.19 -1.10
C VAL A 48 2.03 8.79 -0.46
N ASP A 49 2.78 9.75 0.09
CA ASP A 49 4.03 9.48 0.85
C ASP A 49 3.79 8.47 1.97
N ARG A 50 2.71 8.67 2.72
CA ARG A 50 2.33 7.83 3.85
C ARG A 50 1.90 6.43 3.41
N LEU A 51 1.19 6.31 2.28
CA LEU A 51 0.83 5.02 1.69
C LEU A 51 2.07 4.27 1.17
N VAL A 52 3.03 4.97 0.55
CA VAL A 52 4.31 4.36 0.12
C VAL A 52 5.07 3.84 1.34
N ALA A 53 5.16 4.63 2.41
CA ALA A 53 5.81 4.21 3.65
C ALA A 53 5.13 2.96 4.28
N ALA A 54 3.79 2.88 4.20
CA ALA A 54 3.03 1.73 4.64
C ALA A 54 3.36 0.46 3.84
N LEU A 55 3.40 0.56 2.51
CA LEU A 55 3.75 -0.55 1.61
C LEU A 55 5.18 -1.05 1.88
N GLU A 56 6.13 -0.14 2.09
CA GLU A 56 7.50 -0.53 2.42
C GLU A 56 7.63 -1.22 3.78
N ALA A 57 6.86 -0.79 4.77
CA ALA A 57 6.86 -1.42 6.09
C ALA A 57 6.24 -2.82 6.05
N ALA A 58 5.14 -2.99 5.31
CA ALA A 58 4.53 -4.28 5.01
C ALA A 58 5.51 -5.23 4.31
N HIS A 59 6.20 -4.74 3.28
CA HIS A 59 7.21 -5.49 2.54
C HIS A 59 8.37 -5.95 3.44
N ARG A 60 8.91 -5.06 4.28
CA ARG A 60 9.98 -5.38 5.23
C ARG A 60 9.55 -6.39 6.30
N ALA A 61 8.27 -6.45 6.63
CA ALA A 61 7.71 -7.46 7.52
C ALA A 61 7.63 -8.86 6.86
N GLY A 62 7.93 -8.95 5.55
CA GLY A 62 8.00 -10.18 4.76
C GLY A 62 6.94 -10.27 3.65
N GLY A 63 5.91 -9.40 3.69
CA GLY A 63 4.95 -9.25 2.59
C GLY A 63 4.20 -10.52 2.22
N ASP A 64 3.93 -10.68 0.92
CA ASP A 64 3.38 -11.90 0.34
C ASP A 64 4.34 -13.06 0.56
N ARG A 65 3.82 -14.20 1.03
CA ARG A 65 4.61 -15.40 1.34
C ARG A 65 5.35 -15.98 0.12
N ARG A 66 4.91 -15.65 -1.10
CA ARG A 66 5.55 -16.05 -2.36
C ARG A 66 6.61 -15.07 -2.83
N GLY A 67 6.83 -13.99 -2.08
CA GLY A 67 7.56 -12.79 -2.49
C GLY A 67 6.67 -11.86 -3.30
N ASP A 68 6.73 -10.56 -2.98
CA ASP A 68 5.98 -9.53 -3.69
C ASP A 68 6.44 -9.45 -5.16
N LYS A 69 5.49 -9.49 -6.10
CA LYS A 69 5.77 -9.45 -7.55
C LYS A 69 5.23 -8.20 -8.24
N SER A 70 4.25 -7.54 -7.65
CA SER A 70 3.63 -6.33 -8.17
C SER A 70 3.33 -5.35 -7.04
N ALA A 71 3.09 -4.09 -7.39
CA ALA A 71 2.68 -3.05 -6.47
C ALA A 71 1.91 -1.96 -7.21
N ALA A 72 0.97 -1.31 -6.54
CA ALA A 72 0.20 -0.21 -7.12
C ALA A 72 -0.18 0.83 -6.06
N LEU A 73 -0.38 2.07 -6.51
CA LEU A 73 -0.96 3.17 -5.74
C LEU A 73 -2.09 3.80 -6.54
N LEU A 74 -3.27 3.86 -5.93
CA LEU A 74 -4.42 4.58 -6.45
C LEU A 74 -4.88 5.57 -5.38
N VAL A 75 -4.86 6.85 -5.71
CA VAL A 75 -5.42 7.91 -4.89
C VAL A 75 -6.44 8.67 -5.71
N VAL A 76 -7.66 8.73 -5.20
CA VAL A 76 -8.77 9.45 -5.79
C VAL A 76 -9.19 10.59 -4.88
N GLY A 77 -9.54 11.73 -5.47
CA GLY A 77 -9.99 12.90 -4.73
C GLY A 77 -10.56 13.95 -5.68
N HIS A 78 -11.37 14.85 -5.14
CA HIS A 78 -11.95 15.92 -5.93
C HIS A 78 -10.88 16.86 -6.47
N THR A 79 -10.89 17.04 -7.78
CA THR A 79 -10.02 17.99 -8.47
C THR A 79 -10.80 19.22 -8.94
N ASN A 80 -10.10 20.27 -9.38
CA ASN A 80 -10.72 21.43 -10.03
C ASN A 80 -11.11 21.15 -11.50
N HIS A 81 -11.11 19.87 -11.92
CA HIS A 81 -11.40 19.43 -13.27
C HIS A 81 -12.68 18.57 -13.28
N LEU A 82 -13.03 18.02 -14.45
CA LEU A 82 -14.12 17.06 -14.55
C LEU A 82 -13.82 15.81 -13.71
N PRO A 83 -14.85 15.09 -13.20
CA PRO A 83 -14.66 13.86 -12.40
C PRO A 83 -13.79 12.79 -13.04
N TYR A 84 -13.63 12.83 -14.37
CA TYR A 84 -12.69 11.99 -15.12
C TYR A 84 -11.23 12.13 -14.64
N TYR A 85 -10.86 13.28 -14.09
CA TYR A 85 -9.51 13.59 -13.61
C TYR A 85 -9.34 13.40 -12.10
N ASP A 86 -10.33 12.88 -11.40
CA ASP A 86 -10.27 12.68 -9.93
C ASP A 86 -9.33 11.54 -9.52
N ARG A 87 -8.71 10.83 -10.47
CA ARG A 87 -7.56 9.96 -10.22
C ARG A 87 -6.29 10.81 -10.10
N VAL A 88 -6.04 11.27 -8.88
CA VAL A 88 -4.87 12.10 -8.54
C VAL A 88 -3.57 11.30 -8.70
N VAL A 89 -3.56 10.02 -8.32
CA VAL A 89 -2.43 9.10 -8.52
C VAL A 89 -2.95 7.75 -9.01
N ASP A 90 -2.39 7.21 -10.07
CA ASP A 90 -2.64 5.84 -10.57
C ASP A 90 -1.32 5.27 -11.11
N LEU A 91 -0.53 4.68 -10.21
CA LEU A 91 0.81 4.15 -10.50
C LEU A 91 0.85 2.66 -10.28
N ARG A 92 1.47 1.93 -11.22
CA ARG A 92 1.49 0.46 -11.21
C ARG A 92 2.86 -0.07 -11.61
N VAL A 93 3.30 -1.09 -10.88
CA VAL A 93 4.39 -1.98 -11.24
C VAL A 93 3.79 -3.38 -11.32
N ASP A 94 3.46 -3.83 -12.53
CA ASP A 94 2.74 -5.09 -12.70
C ASP A 94 3.63 -6.33 -12.55
N PHE A 95 4.95 -6.20 -12.76
CA PHE A 95 5.91 -7.28 -12.49
C PHE A 95 7.33 -6.77 -12.20
N ALA A 96 7.90 -7.17 -11.06
CA ALA A 96 9.30 -6.94 -10.72
C ALA A 96 9.79 -7.87 -9.61
N LYS A 97 11.12 -8.03 -9.51
CA LYS A 97 11.77 -8.72 -8.37
C LYS A 97 11.64 -7.94 -7.05
N ASP A 98 11.59 -6.62 -7.14
CA ASP A 98 11.44 -5.70 -6.00
C ASP A 98 10.42 -4.62 -6.41
N PRO A 99 9.12 -4.97 -6.45
CA PRO A 99 8.08 -4.10 -6.99
C PRO A 99 7.84 -2.87 -6.12
N ILE A 100 8.00 -2.99 -4.81
CA ILE A 100 7.77 -1.90 -3.85
C ILE A 100 8.83 -0.81 -4.01
N ARG A 101 10.11 -1.18 -4.13
CA ARG A 101 11.16 -0.21 -4.43
C ARG A 101 10.98 0.44 -5.81
N LYS A 102 10.56 -0.33 -6.81
CA LYS A 102 10.27 0.23 -8.14
C LYS A 102 9.09 1.21 -8.10
N LEU A 103 8.04 0.90 -7.34
CA LEU A 103 6.89 1.78 -7.17
C LEU A 103 7.28 3.08 -6.46
N ARG A 104 8.13 3.04 -5.42
CA ARG A 104 8.70 4.25 -4.80
C ARG A 104 9.41 5.12 -5.82
N LYS A 105 10.31 4.54 -6.63
CA LYS A 105 11.02 5.29 -7.67
C LYS A 105 10.06 5.87 -8.70
N LEU A 106 9.06 5.10 -9.12
CA LEU A 106 8.03 5.57 -10.05
C LEU A 106 7.25 6.75 -9.46
N TYR A 107 6.93 6.71 -8.16
CA TYR A 107 6.31 7.83 -7.46
C TYR A 107 7.22 9.07 -7.37
N GLU A 108 8.51 8.88 -7.07
CA GLU A 108 9.50 9.97 -7.06
C GLU A 108 9.65 10.64 -8.44
N GLU A 109 9.63 9.85 -9.53
CA GLU A 109 9.61 10.38 -10.89
C GLU A 109 8.29 11.10 -11.22
N TRP A 110 7.15 10.55 -10.77
CA TRP A 110 5.83 11.15 -10.98
C TRP A 110 5.67 12.50 -10.27
N MET A 111 6.33 12.69 -9.12
CA MET A 111 6.31 13.94 -8.36
C MET A 111 7.18 15.05 -8.97
N LYS A 112 8.00 14.75 -9.98
CA LYS A 112 8.82 15.77 -10.65
C LYS A 112 7.92 16.71 -11.46
N PRO A 113 8.24 18.01 -11.48
CA PRO A 113 7.48 19.01 -12.23
C PRO A 113 7.55 18.80 -13.75
#